data_AF-A0A1H3BRK0-F1
#
_entry.id   AF-A0A1H3BRK0-F1
#
_cell.length_a   1.000
_cell.length_b   1.000
_cell.length_c   1.000
_cell.angle_alpha   90.00
_cell.angle_beta   90.00
_cell.angle_gamma   90.00
#
_symmetry.space_group_name_H-M   'P 1'
#
loop_
_entity.id
_entity.type
_entity.pdbx_description
1 polymer ?
#
loop_
_entity_poly.entity_id
_entity_poly.type
_entity_poly.pdbx_seq_one_letter_code
_entity_poly.pdbx_strand_id
1 'polypeptide(L)' 'MNPRLRNARALVEAGAVHLDGDTATVIVGDHTHRVRADGCTCRWWTEFGGTRGKCKHALAVDVMRNGARG' A
#
# COMPACT_ATOMS: atom_id res chain seq x y z
N MET A 1 17.39 -6.99 0.09
CA MET A 1 16.30 -6.02 0.36
C MET A 1 14.99 -6.61 -0.12
N ASN A 2 13.90 -6.55 0.67
CA ASN A 2 12.59 -7.08 0.25
C ASN A 2 12.02 -6.22 -0.91
N PRO A 3 11.80 -6.79 -2.12
CA PRO A 3 11.33 -6.02 -3.27
C PRO A 3 10.01 -5.30 -3.05
N ARG A 4 9.10 -5.88 -2.25
CA ARG A 4 7.79 -5.28 -1.95
C ARG A 4 7.93 -4.04 -1.09
N LEU A 5 8.81 -4.08 -0.09
CA LEU A 5 9.10 -2.93 0.76
C LEU A 5 9.85 -1.83 0.00
N ARG A 6 10.77 -2.21 -0.90
CA ARG A 6 11.42 -1.25 -1.80
C ARG A 6 10.40 -0.48 -2.64
N ASN A 7 9.49 -1.20 -3.29
CA ASN A 7 8.46 -0.59 -4.13
C ASN A 7 7.45 0.21 -3.30
N ALA A 8 7.11 -0.25 -2.09
CA ALA A 8 6.26 0.49 -1.17
C ALA A 8 6.84 1.87 -0.82
N ARG A 9 8.14 1.92 -0.51
CA ARG A 9 8.85 3.19 -0.26
C ARG A 9 8.83 4.09 -1.49
N ALA A 10 9.13 3.55 -2.67
CA ALA A 10 9.07 4.33 -3.91
C ALA A 10 7.69 4.95 -4.17
N LEU A 11 6.59 4.27 -3.81
CA LEU A 11 5.24 4.82 -3.91
C LEU A 11 5.01 5.98 -2.94
N VAL A 12 5.52 5.87 -1.71
CA VAL A 12 5.44 6.94 -0.72
C VAL A 12 6.23 8.17 -1.18
N GLU A 13 7.48 7.97 -1.61
CA GLU A 13 8.34 9.05 -2.14
C GLU A 13 7.74 9.72 -3.38
N ALA A 14 7.03 8.97 -4.22
CA ALA A 14 6.33 9.50 -5.38
C ALA A 14 5.03 10.26 -5.06
N GLY A 15 4.64 10.35 -3.77
CA GLY A 15 3.37 10.98 -3.37
C GLY A 15 2.14 10.21 -3.84
N ALA A 16 2.29 8.93 -4.19
CA ALA A 16 1.24 8.10 -4.78
C ALA A 16 0.19 7.61 -3.77
N VAL A 17 0.40 7.85 -2.48
CA VAL A 17 -0.45 7.36 -1.40
C VAL A 17 -1.26 8.51 -0.83
N HIS A 18 -2.58 8.35 -0.78
CA HIS A 18 -3.50 9.31 -0.19
C HIS A 18 -4.24 8.62 0.95
N LEU A 19 -4.08 9.11 2.17
CA LEU A 19 -4.77 8.59 3.35
C LEU A 19 -6.13 9.30 3.48
N ASP A 20 -7.19 8.54 3.71
CA ASP A 20 -8.56 9.02 3.91
C ASP A 20 -9.21 8.27 5.08
N GLY A 21 -8.87 8.72 6.29
CA GLY A 21 -9.23 8.04 7.54
C GLY A 21 -8.76 6.58 7.58
N ASP A 22 -9.72 5.66 7.71
CA ASP A 22 -9.47 4.22 7.76
C ASP A 22 -9.11 3.61 6.40
N THR A 23 -9.47 4.29 5.31
CA THR A 23 -9.15 3.88 3.94
C THR A 23 -7.93 4.65 3.43
N ALA A 24 -7.22 4.08 2.46
CA ALA A 24 -6.19 4.78 1.71
C ALA A 24 -6.32 4.44 0.22
N THR A 25 -5.91 5.39 -0.60
CA THR A 25 -5.89 5.27 -2.05
C THR A 25 -4.46 5.31 -2.53
N VAL A 26 -4.05 4.35 -3.35
CA VAL A 26 -2.72 4.28 -3.94
C VAL A 26 -2.83 4.32 -5.45
N ILE A 27 -2.22 5.32 -6.08
CA ILE A 27 -2.29 5.56 -7.53
C ILE A 27 -0.98 5.08 -8.17
N VAL A 28 -1.07 4.14 -9.11
CA VAL A 28 0.10 3.55 -9.79
C VAL A 28 -0.11 3.64 -11.29
N GLY A 29 0.52 4.62 -11.94
CA GLY A 29 0.17 4.97 -13.32
C GLY A 29 -1.30 5.35 -13.39
N ASP A 30 -2.05 4.72 -14.29
CA ASP A 30 -3.50 4.93 -14.47
C ASP A 30 -4.36 4.04 -13.54
N HIS A 31 -3.76 3.29 -12.63
CA HIS A 31 -4.48 2.36 -11.76
C HIS A 31 -4.63 2.91 -10.35
N THR A 32 -5.87 2.90 -9.85
CA THR A 32 -6.19 3.28 -8.48
C THR A 32 -6.51 2.05 -7.64
N HIS A 33 -5.77 1.86 -6.55
CA HIS A 33 -5.98 0.76 -5.60
C HIS A 33 -6.45 1.31 -4.25
N ARG A 34 -7.56 0.77 -3.75
CA ARG A 34 -8.02 1.08 -2.39
C ARG A 34 -7.43 0.08 -1.40
N VAL A 35 -6.99 0.60 -0.27
CA VAL A 35 -6.38 -0.13 0.83
C VAL A 35 -7.18 0.18 2.10
N ARG A 36 -7.47 -0.86 2.87
CA ARG A 36 -8.13 -0.80 4.18
C ARG A 36 -7.36 -1.69 5.15
N ALA A 37 -7.71 -1.63 6.44
CA ALA A 37 -7.06 -2.45 7.47
C ALA A 37 -7.11 -3.95 7.17
N ASP A 38 -8.19 -4.40 6.55
CA ASP A 38 -8.49 -5.79 6.21
C ASP A 38 -8.10 -6.18 4.77
N GLY A 39 -7.60 -5.26 3.94
CA GLY A 39 -7.09 -5.65 2.64
C GLY A 39 -6.85 -4.57 1.59
N CYS A 40 -6.64 -5.02 0.35
CA CYS A 40 -6.36 -4.17 -0.80
C CYS A 40 -7.12 -4.66 -2.04
N THR A 41 -7.52 -3.76 -2.93
CA THR A 41 -8.19 -4.12 -4.19
C THR A 41 -7.23 -4.55 -5.30
N CYS A 42 -5.92 -4.67 -5.03
CA CYS A 42 -4.95 -5.10 -6.03
C CYS A 42 -4.95 -6.62 -6.22
N ARG A 43 -4.54 -7.07 -7.41
CA ARG A 43 -4.52 -8.50 -7.78
C ARG A 43 -3.82 -9.39 -6.76
N TRP A 44 -2.67 -8.97 -6.22
CA TRP A 44 -1.94 -9.74 -5.21
C TRP A 44 -2.79 -10.09 -3.99
N TRP A 45 -3.59 -9.13 -3.52
CA TRP A 45 -4.46 -9.37 -2.37
C TRP A 45 -5.65 -10.24 -2.75
N THR A 46 -6.24 -10.04 -3.93
CA THR A 46 -7.30 -10.89 -4.46
C THR A 46 -6.85 -12.35 -4.62
N GLU A 47 -5.61 -12.58 -5.06
CA GLU A 47 -5.08 -13.93 -5.32
C GLU A 47 -4.60 -14.65 -4.04
N PHE A 48 -4.01 -13.92 -3.09
CA PHE A 48 -3.35 -14.55 -1.94
C PHE A 48 -3.99 -14.20 -0.58
N GLY A 49 -4.93 -13.27 -0.51
CA GLY A 49 -5.65 -12.92 0.72
C GLY A 49 -4.75 -12.53 1.89
N GLY A 50 -3.55 -12.00 1.62
CA GLY A 50 -2.56 -11.70 2.66
C GLY A 50 -1.78 -12.90 3.22
N THR A 51 -2.08 -14.14 2.81
CA THR A 51 -1.37 -15.37 3.26
C THR A 51 0.12 -15.37 2.90
N ARG A 52 0.49 -14.68 1.81
CA ARG A 52 1.88 -14.48 1.38
C ARG A 52 2.47 -13.13 1.82
N GLY A 53 1.86 -12.51 2.83
CA GLY A 53 2.22 -11.20 3.35
C GLY A 53 1.64 -10.05 2.54
N LYS A 54 1.71 -8.85 3.13
CA LYS A 54 1.13 -7.61 2.58
C LYS A 54 1.65 -7.30 1.17
N CYS A 55 0.77 -6.76 0.34
CA CYS A 55 1.14 -6.23 -0.98
C CYS A 55 1.96 -4.94 -0.83
N LYS A 56 2.61 -4.49 -1.91
CA LYS A 56 3.35 -3.22 -1.93
C LYS A 56 2.48 -2.01 -1.53
N HIS A 57 1.18 -2.02 -1.85
CA HIS A 57 0.27 -0.91 -1.53
C HIS A 57 -0.05 -0.85 -0.04
N ALA A 58 -0.41 -1.99 0.57
CA ALA A 58 -0.64 -2.07 2.01
C ALA A 58 0.63 -1.72 2.80
N LEU A 59 1.79 -2.16 2.33
CA LEU A 59 3.08 -1.75 2.91
C LEU A 59 3.35 -0.24 2.75
N ALA A 60 2.99 0.36 1.61
CA ALA A 60 3.16 1.80 1.39
C ALA A 60 2.30 2.61 2.37
N VAL A 61 1.05 2.18 2.58
CA VAL A 61 0.14 2.78 3.56
C VAL A 61 0.65 2.60 4.99
N ASP A 62 1.17 1.43 5.35
CA ASP A 62 1.80 1.20 6.66
C ASP A 62 3.01 2.12 6.87
N VAL A 63 3.88 2.28 5.85
CA VAL A 63 5.04 3.19 5.91
C VAL A 63 4.57 4.63 6.11
N MET A 64 3.57 5.07 5.35
CA MET A 64 3.01 6.44 5.47
C MET A 64 2.42 6.68 6.88
N ARG A 65 1.63 5.73 7.39
CA ARG A 65 0.97 5.84 8.70
C ARG A 65 1.96 5.75 9.87
N ASN A 66 3.02 4.96 9.75
CA ASN A 66 4.05 4.86 10.78
C ASN A 66 5.08 5.99 10.70
N GLY A 67 5.36 6.53 9.50
CA GLY A 67 6.19 7.72 9.32
C GLY A 67 5.53 8.98 9.88
N ALA A 68 4.20 9.09 9.81
CA ALA A 68 3.43 10.18 10.42
C ALA A 68 3.37 10.13 11.97
N ARG A 69 3.92 9.10 12.61
CA ARG A 69 4.01 8.96 14.07
C ARG A 69 5.40 9.31 14.63
N GLY A 70 6.31 9.79 13.79
CA GLY A 70 7.66 10.23 14.15
C GLY A 70 7.79 11.74 14.21
#